data_AF-A0A1J5WQ72-F1
#
_entry.id   AF-A0A1J5WQ72-F1
#
_cell.length_a   1.000
_cell.length_b   1.000
_cell.length_c   1.000
_cell.angle_alpha   90.00
_cell.angle_beta   90.00
_cell.angle_gamma   90.00
#
_symmetry.space_group_name_H-M   'P 1'
#
loop_
_entity.id
_entity.type
_entity.pdbx_description
1 polymer ?
#
loop_
_entity_poly.entity_id
_entity_poly.type
_entity_poly.pdbx_seq_one_letter_code
_entity_poly.pdbx_strand_id
1 'polypeptide(L)'
;MCLVTVVLVGAELEADRKGLREGSEHRPDIVHRCLLSLLDSPLNRAGFLKVFVHTKKNVLIEVSRDARLPRVFGRFSGLFAQLLQKLKIKANGATLLRVVKNPVESHLPDNCRKVGFSESGEPVRVGRFVSELPGPAAFFIGAYSHGEDSFDVERKVSIYKDSIAASVVCSRLCGAYEDKLEL
;
A
#
# COMPACT_ATOMS: atom_id res chain seq x y z
N MET A 1 5.03 18.42 -0.35
CA MET A 1 3.84 18.08 0.46
C MET A 1 3.28 16.78 -0.14
N CYS A 2 3.23 15.68 0.61
CA CYS A 2 2.74 14.40 0.08
C CYS A 2 1.21 14.46 -0.02
N LEU A 3 0.68 14.36 -1.23
CA LEU A 3 -0.75 14.49 -1.50
C LEU A 3 -1.50 13.16 -1.29
N VAL A 4 -0.82 12.03 -1.51
CA VAL A 4 -1.43 10.70 -1.54
C VAL A 4 -0.64 9.75 -0.66
N THR A 5 -1.30 9.18 0.35
CA THR A 5 -0.76 8.04 1.10
C THR A 5 -1.55 6.78 0.77
N VAL A 6 -0.88 5.68 0.48
CA VAL A 6 -1.51 4.36 0.33
C VAL A 6 -1.07 3.47 1.48
N VAL A 7 -2.04 2.86 2.15
CA VAL A 7 -1.84 1.90 3.23
C VAL A 7 -2.38 0.55 2.78
N LEU A 8 -1.47 -0.39 2.53
CA LEU A 8 -1.81 -1.78 2.24
C LEU A 8 -2.07 -2.50 3.57
N VAL A 9 -3.31 -2.91 3.83
CA VAL A 9 -3.77 -3.43 5.13
C VAL A 9 -3.88 -4.94 5.11
N GLY A 10 -3.54 -5.57 6.24
CA GLY A 10 -3.70 -7.02 6.44
C GLY A 10 -2.71 -7.87 5.66
N ALA A 11 -1.58 -7.30 5.21
CA ALA A 11 -0.58 -8.05 4.45
C ALA A 11 -0.10 -9.29 5.22
N GLU A 12 -0.19 -10.45 4.57
CA GLU A 12 0.12 -11.77 5.15
C GLU A 12 1.63 -12.05 5.09
N LEU A 13 2.41 -11.16 5.70
CA LEU A 13 3.88 -11.23 5.75
C LEU A 13 4.34 -11.93 7.04
N GLU A 14 4.77 -13.17 6.90
CA GLU A 14 5.38 -13.95 7.98
C GLU A 14 6.67 -14.59 7.50
N ALA A 15 7.76 -14.43 8.24
CA ALA A 15 9.08 -14.95 7.85
C ALA A 15 9.41 -16.27 8.56
N ASP A 16 10.09 -17.17 7.84
CA ASP A 16 10.74 -18.38 8.34
C ASP A 16 12.23 -18.42 7.94
N ARG A 17 12.89 -19.58 8.03
CA ARG A 17 14.31 -19.74 7.67
C ARG A 17 14.57 -19.66 6.15
N LYS A 18 13.56 -19.87 5.31
CA LYS A 18 13.64 -19.91 3.85
C LYS A 18 13.19 -18.61 3.19
N GLY A 19 12.41 -17.78 3.89
CA GLY A 19 11.94 -16.49 3.38
C GLY A 19 10.60 -16.11 4.01
N LEU A 20 9.74 -15.44 3.26
CA LEU A 20 8.33 -15.32 3.61
C LEU A 20 7.62 -16.66 3.38
N ARG A 21 6.73 -17.02 4.31
CA ARG A 21 5.84 -18.18 4.19
C ARG A 21 4.87 -17.97 3.02
N GLU A 22 4.58 -19.05 2.30
CA GLU A 22 3.64 -19.09 1.19
C GLU A 22 2.64 -20.22 1.42
N GLY A 23 1.37 -19.98 1.08
CA GLY A 23 0.29 -20.97 1.22
C GLY A 23 -1.09 -20.37 1.00
N SER A 24 -2.15 -21.12 1.31
CA SER A 24 -3.53 -20.65 1.22
C SER A 24 -3.82 -19.48 2.17
N GLU A 25 -3.18 -19.47 3.35
CA GLU A 25 -3.35 -18.44 4.38
C GLU A 25 -2.23 -17.38 4.41
N HIS A 26 -1.21 -17.55 3.56
CA HIS A 26 -0.05 -16.66 3.47
C HIS A 26 0.19 -16.32 2.00
N ARG A 27 -0.32 -15.16 1.58
CA ARG A 27 -0.25 -14.64 0.21
C ARG A 27 0.59 -13.36 0.11
N PRO A 28 1.90 -13.41 0.42
CA PRO A 28 2.82 -12.29 0.26
C PRO A 28 2.95 -11.80 -1.19
N ASP A 29 2.53 -12.60 -2.18
CA ASP A 29 2.48 -12.21 -3.59
C ASP A 29 1.50 -11.07 -3.86
N ILE A 30 0.42 -10.94 -3.06
CA ILE A 30 -0.57 -9.87 -3.20
C ILE A 30 0.08 -8.51 -2.90
N VAL A 31 0.72 -8.39 -1.73
CA VAL A 31 1.42 -7.16 -1.34
C VAL A 31 2.61 -6.88 -2.26
N HIS A 32 3.31 -7.92 -2.73
CA HIS A 32 4.39 -7.76 -3.72
C HIS A 32 3.89 -7.08 -4.99
N ARG A 33 2.80 -7.56 -5.58
CA ARG A 33 2.18 -6.96 -6.78
C ARG A 33 1.71 -5.54 -6.53
N CYS A 34 1.07 -5.27 -5.39
CA CYS A 34 0.62 -3.93 -5.02
C CYS A 34 1.81 -2.95 -4.93
N LEU A 35 2.88 -3.34 -4.25
CA LEU A 35 4.07 -2.50 -4.12
C LEU A 35 4.74 -2.24 -5.46
N LEU A 36 4.82 -3.23 -6.36
CA LEU A 36 5.32 -3.00 -7.71
C LEU A 36 4.44 -1.99 -8.47
N SER A 37 3.11 -2.16 -8.45
CA SER A 37 2.17 -1.22 -9.08
C SER A 37 2.32 0.20 -8.55
N LEU A 38 2.45 0.36 -7.23
CA LEU A 38 2.58 1.66 -6.58
C LEU A 38 3.92 2.31 -6.89
N LEU A 39 5.03 1.59 -6.74
CA LEU A 39 6.38 2.16 -6.85
C LEU A 39 6.81 2.42 -8.31
N ASP A 40 6.27 1.67 -9.27
CA ASP A 40 6.54 1.89 -10.70
C ASP A 40 5.74 3.08 -11.29
N SER A 41 4.72 3.58 -10.57
CA SER A 41 3.82 4.64 -11.05
C SER A 41 4.53 5.99 -11.29
N PRO A 42 4.12 6.76 -12.32
CA PRO A 42 4.49 8.18 -12.46
C PRO A 42 4.25 8.97 -11.17
N LEU A 43 3.16 8.72 -10.45
CA LEU A 43 2.86 9.36 -9.17
C LEU A 43 3.98 9.22 -8.12
N ASN A 44 4.56 8.01 -8.00
CA ASN A 44 5.71 7.76 -7.12
C ASN A 44 6.97 8.47 -7.60
N ARG A 45 7.23 8.44 -8.92
CA ARG A 45 8.38 9.12 -9.52
C ARG A 45 8.32 10.64 -9.37
N ALA A 46 7.12 11.22 -9.42
CA ALA A 46 6.89 12.64 -9.18
C ALA A 46 6.95 13.01 -7.68
N GLY A 47 6.85 12.04 -6.78
CA GLY A 47 7.04 12.24 -5.33
C GLY A 47 5.79 12.61 -4.57
N PHE A 48 4.62 12.33 -5.16
CA PHE A 48 3.33 12.58 -4.53
C PHE A 48 2.80 11.40 -3.72
N LEU A 49 3.41 10.22 -3.85
CA LEU A 49 2.99 8.98 -3.20
C LEU A 49 3.86 8.64 -1.98
N LYS A 50 3.20 8.32 -0.87
CA LYS A 50 3.79 7.65 0.31
C LYS A 50 3.12 6.29 0.50
N VAL A 51 3.90 5.26 0.81
CA VAL A 51 3.40 3.88 0.88
C VAL A 51 3.71 3.26 2.24
N PHE A 52 2.68 2.68 2.84
CA PHE A 52 2.77 1.86 4.04
C PHE A 52 2.22 0.45 3.78
N VAL A 53 2.79 -0.52 4.48
CA VAL A 53 2.27 -1.88 4.59
C VAL A 53 1.99 -2.17 6.06
N HIS A 54 0.74 -2.42 6.39
CA HIS A 54 0.30 -2.88 7.70
C HIS A 54 -0.02 -4.37 7.61
N THR A 55 0.71 -5.18 8.38
CA THR A 55 0.59 -6.64 8.30
C THR A 55 -0.52 -7.17 9.21
N LYS A 56 -0.98 -8.40 8.94
CA LYS A 56 -1.92 -9.13 9.83
C LYS A 56 -1.39 -9.32 11.26
N LYS A 57 -0.06 -9.27 11.46
CA LYS A 57 0.61 -9.32 12.78
C LYS A 57 0.87 -7.93 13.38
N ASN A 58 0.14 -6.91 12.95
CA ASN A 58 0.22 -5.53 13.44
C ASN A 58 1.62 -4.89 13.30
N VAL A 59 2.37 -5.25 12.26
CA VAL A 59 3.64 -4.59 11.92
C VAL A 59 3.37 -3.53 10.87
N LEU A 60 3.78 -2.28 11.13
CA LEU A 60 3.70 -1.19 10.16
C LEU A 60 5.05 -0.97 9.51
N ILE A 61 5.09 -1.04 8.19
CA ILE A 61 6.30 -0.87 7.38
C ILE A 61 6.11 0.36 6.50
N GLU A 62 7.06 1.29 6.57
CA GLU A 62 7.18 2.38 5.61
C GLU A 62 8.09 1.96 4.46
N VAL A 63 7.64 2.25 3.24
CA VAL A 63 8.38 1.98 2.01
C VAL A 63 8.82 3.30 1.40
N SER A 64 10.13 3.48 1.26
CA SER A 64 10.69 4.66 0.59
C SER A 64 10.32 4.69 -0.88
N ARG A 65 10.04 5.89 -1.41
CA ARG A 65 9.82 6.12 -2.84
C ARG A 65 11.00 5.67 -3.72
N ASP A 66 12.22 5.68 -3.17
CA ASP A 66 13.45 5.29 -3.87
C ASP A 66 13.71 3.78 -3.83
N ALA A 67 12.87 3.02 -3.12
CA ALA A 67 13.01 1.58 -3.02
C ALA A 67 12.71 0.91 -4.37
N ARG A 68 13.74 0.32 -4.98
CA ARG A 68 13.58 -0.55 -6.16
C ARG A 68 13.41 -1.99 -5.71
N LEU A 69 12.17 -2.42 -5.56
CA LEU A 69 11.86 -3.77 -5.09
C LEU A 69 12.16 -4.83 -6.15
N PRO A 70 12.62 -6.03 -5.76
CA PRO A 70 12.83 -7.12 -6.70
C PRO A 70 11.53 -7.53 -7.40
N ARG A 71 11.53 -7.61 -8.74
CA ARG A 71 10.39 -8.12 -9.53
C ARG A 71 10.19 -9.63 -9.40
N VAL A 72 11.27 -10.37 -9.13
CA VAL A 72 11.23 -11.81 -8.88
C VAL A 72 10.82 -12.06 -7.44
N PHE A 73 9.71 -12.79 -7.25
CA PHE A 73 9.11 -13.00 -5.92
C PHE A 73 10.10 -13.60 -4.91
N GLY A 74 10.91 -14.61 -5.27
CA GLY A 74 11.88 -15.21 -4.35
C GLY A 74 12.89 -14.21 -3.75
N ARG A 75 13.30 -13.20 -4.52
CA ARG A 75 14.18 -12.12 -4.02
C ARG A 75 13.43 -11.13 -3.14
N PHE A 76 12.19 -10.80 -3.50
CA PHE A 76 11.30 -9.99 -2.66
C PHE A 76 11.07 -10.65 -1.31
N SER A 77 10.80 -11.97 -1.33
CA SER A 77 10.58 -12.80 -0.15
C SER A 77 11.79 -12.76 0.80
N GLY A 78 13.00 -13.00 0.29
CA GLY A 78 14.21 -12.88 1.11
C GLY A 78 14.43 -11.48 1.68
N LEU A 79 14.19 -10.42 0.88
CA LEU A 79 14.32 -9.03 1.31
C LEU A 79 13.35 -8.67 2.46
N PHE A 80 12.08 -9.05 2.33
CA PHE A 80 11.06 -8.75 3.34
C PHE A 80 11.20 -9.62 4.59
N ALA A 81 11.65 -10.87 4.44
CA ALA A 81 12.05 -11.69 5.59
C ALA A 81 13.20 -11.03 6.38
N GLN A 82 14.22 -10.53 5.68
CA GLN A 82 15.31 -9.78 6.30
C GLN A 82 14.82 -8.49 6.96
N LEU A 83 13.88 -7.76 6.34
CA LEU A 83 13.29 -6.56 6.91
C LEU A 83 12.60 -6.85 8.25
N LEU A 84 11.82 -7.93 8.34
CA LEU A 84 11.11 -8.30 9.56
C LEU A 84 12.08 -8.68 10.71
N GLN A 85 13.26 -9.20 10.38
CA GLN A 85 14.30 -9.52 11.37
C GLN A 85 15.11 -8.28 11.80
N LYS A 86 15.52 -7.44 10.83
CA LYS A 86 16.42 -6.30 11.08
C LYS A 86 15.70 -4.98 11.35
N LEU A 87 14.39 -4.95 11.18
CA LEU A 87 13.49 -3.79 11.29
C LEU A 87 13.77 -2.63 10.32
N LYS A 88 14.85 -2.69 9.54
CA LYS A 88 15.20 -1.72 8.51
C LYS A 88 16.09 -2.32 7.43
N ILE A 89 15.95 -1.83 6.21
CA ILE A 89 16.83 -2.10 5.08
C ILE A 89 17.42 -0.77 4.61
N LYS A 90 18.73 -0.75 4.42
CA LYS A 90 19.47 0.40 3.89
C LYS A 90 20.22 0.02 2.62
N ALA A 91 20.36 0.98 1.71
CA ALA A 91 21.28 0.90 0.59
C ALA A 91 21.85 2.29 0.31
N ASN A 92 23.14 2.37 -0.02
CA ASN A 92 23.82 3.63 -0.34
C ASN A 92 23.60 4.74 0.72
N GLY A 93 23.62 4.39 2.00
CA GLY A 93 23.40 5.33 3.10
C GLY A 93 21.93 5.69 3.38
N ALA A 94 21.00 5.45 2.46
CA ALA A 94 19.58 5.73 2.62
C ALA A 94 18.81 4.54 3.24
N THR A 95 17.72 4.82 3.96
CA THR A 95 16.81 3.79 4.47
C THR A 95 15.69 3.57 3.46
N LEU A 96 15.59 2.37 2.91
CA LEU A 96 14.64 2.04 1.85
C LEU A 96 13.34 1.43 2.40
N LEU A 97 13.45 0.62 3.45
CA LEU A 97 12.34 -0.02 4.12
C LEU A 97 12.58 0.10 5.62
N ARG A 98 11.55 0.41 6.41
CA ARG A 98 11.66 0.39 7.87
C ARG A 98 10.34 0.03 8.54
N VAL A 99 10.44 -0.73 9.63
CA VAL A 99 9.34 -0.91 10.56
C VAL A 99 9.21 0.37 11.38
N VAL A 100 7.99 0.91 11.45
CA VAL A 100 7.64 2.12 12.21
C VAL A 100 6.58 1.77 13.26
N LYS A 101 6.39 2.68 14.23
CA LYS A 101 5.39 2.47 15.30
C LYS A 101 3.98 2.68 14.76
N ASN A 102 3.05 1.86 15.21
CA ASN A 102 1.61 2.13 15.08
C ASN A 102 1.19 3.30 16.00
N PRO A 103 0.05 3.97 15.71
CA PRO A 103 -0.86 3.75 14.57
C PRO A 103 -0.39 4.50 13.30
N VAL A 104 -0.91 4.13 12.13
CA VAL A 104 -0.49 4.73 10.83
C VAL A 104 -0.81 6.22 10.75
N GLU A 105 -1.88 6.65 11.43
CA GLU A 105 -2.34 8.02 11.60
C GLU A 105 -1.24 8.96 12.08
N SER A 106 -0.35 8.47 12.95
CA SER A 106 0.78 9.27 13.46
C SER A 106 1.82 9.63 12.39
N HIS A 107 1.72 9.05 11.20
CA HIS A 107 2.61 9.28 10.05
C HIS A 107 1.91 9.96 8.87
N LEU A 108 0.61 10.25 9.00
CA LEU A 108 -0.18 10.95 7.98
C LEU A 108 -0.05 12.47 8.14
N PRO A 109 -0.24 13.25 7.06
CA PRO A 109 -0.34 14.70 7.16
C PRO A 109 -1.55 15.16 7.99
N ASP A 110 -1.51 16.39 8.48
CA ASP A 110 -2.66 17.02 9.12
C ASP A 110 -3.84 17.14 8.14
N ASN A 111 -5.08 17.03 8.65
CA ASN A 111 -6.32 17.07 7.86
C ASN A 111 -6.38 16.06 6.70
N CYS A 112 -5.65 14.94 6.82
CA CYS A 112 -5.64 13.87 5.82
C CYS A 112 -6.92 13.04 5.92
N ARG A 113 -7.68 12.98 4.82
CA ARG A 113 -8.90 12.16 4.75
C ARG A 113 -8.58 10.69 4.67
N LYS A 114 -9.21 9.86 5.48
CA LYS A 114 -9.06 8.40 5.46
C LYS A 114 -10.17 7.73 4.63
N VAL A 115 -9.81 7.09 3.53
CA VAL A 115 -10.75 6.41 2.63
C VAL A 115 -10.36 4.94 2.46
N GLY A 116 -11.29 4.02 2.68
CA GLY A 116 -11.11 2.60 2.40
C GLY A 116 -11.66 2.20 1.05
N PHE A 117 -10.94 1.39 0.28
CA PHE A 117 -11.48 0.71 -0.90
C PHE A 117 -12.06 -0.64 -0.51
N SER A 118 -13.37 -0.79 -0.70
CA SER A 118 -14.12 -1.97 -0.24
C SER A 118 -15.16 -2.34 -1.28
N GLU A 119 -15.41 -3.65 -1.46
CA GLU A 119 -16.48 -4.15 -2.33
C GLU A 119 -17.86 -3.64 -1.87
N SER A 120 -18.08 -3.60 -0.56
CA SER A 120 -19.33 -3.11 0.06
C SER A 120 -19.35 -1.58 0.27
N GLY A 121 -18.35 -0.87 -0.25
CA GLY A 121 -18.29 0.59 -0.20
C GLY A 121 -19.26 1.25 -1.19
N GLU A 122 -19.47 2.56 -1.01
CA GLU A 122 -20.31 3.34 -1.93
C GLU A 122 -19.72 3.35 -3.35
N PRO A 123 -20.50 3.02 -4.40
CA PRO A 123 -19.98 3.00 -5.76
C PRO A 123 -19.54 4.39 -6.25
N VAL A 124 -18.29 4.51 -6.68
CA VAL A 124 -17.73 5.76 -7.21
C VAL A 124 -16.97 5.54 -8.50
N ARG A 125 -16.92 6.56 -9.36
CA ARG A 125 -15.95 6.63 -10.45
C ARG A 125 -14.65 7.22 -9.91
N VAL A 126 -13.60 6.40 -9.82
CA VAL A 126 -12.33 6.76 -9.16
C VAL A 126 -11.74 8.10 -9.63
N GLY A 127 -11.74 8.38 -10.95
CA GLY A 127 -11.24 9.66 -11.49
C GLY A 127 -11.99 10.87 -10.96
N ARG A 128 -13.34 10.82 -11.00
CA ARG A 128 -14.20 11.88 -10.47
C ARG A 128 -14.07 12.01 -8.94
N PHE A 129 -14.02 10.89 -8.25
CA PHE A 129 -13.84 10.87 -6.80
C PHE A 129 -12.54 11.55 -6.38
N VAL A 130 -11.43 11.21 -7.05
CA VAL A 130 -10.12 11.79 -6.79
C VAL A 130 -10.07 13.28 -7.17
N SER A 131 -10.67 13.69 -8.30
CA SER A 131 -10.68 15.09 -8.72
C SER A 131 -11.42 16.00 -7.73
N GLU A 132 -12.49 15.51 -7.11
CA GLU A 132 -13.30 16.25 -6.13
C GLU A 132 -12.66 16.33 -4.72
N LEU A 133 -11.60 15.57 -4.43
CA LEU A 133 -10.90 15.63 -3.14
C LEU A 133 -10.13 16.96 -2.98
N PRO A 134 -10.40 17.78 -1.95
CA PRO A 134 -9.84 19.12 -1.83
C PRO A 134 -8.48 19.18 -1.10
N GLY A 135 -7.87 18.04 -0.74
CA GLY A 135 -6.62 18.02 0.02
C GLY A 135 -5.99 16.62 0.12
N PRO A 136 -5.01 16.43 1.02
CA PRO A 136 -4.34 15.15 1.21
C PRO A 136 -5.33 14.04 1.60
N ALA A 137 -5.06 12.83 1.11
CA ALA A 137 -5.86 11.65 1.44
C ALA A 137 -4.99 10.40 1.62
N ALA A 138 -5.40 9.56 2.58
CA ALA A 138 -4.87 8.24 2.84
C ALA A 138 -5.87 7.18 2.38
N PHE A 139 -5.44 6.31 1.48
CA PHE A 139 -6.24 5.26 0.89
C PHE A 139 -5.84 3.91 1.46
N PHE A 140 -6.80 3.22 2.06
CA PHE A 140 -6.63 1.91 2.69
C PHE A 140 -7.12 0.84 1.71
N ILE A 141 -6.23 -0.10 1.38
CA ILE A 141 -6.48 -1.17 0.40
C ILE A 141 -6.13 -2.50 1.08
N GLY A 142 -7.06 -3.45 1.09
CA GLY A 142 -6.81 -4.80 1.61
C GLY A 142 -5.79 -5.54 0.77
N ALA A 143 -4.71 -6.03 1.39
CA ALA A 143 -3.62 -6.77 0.76
C ALA A 143 -3.52 -8.22 1.30
N TYR A 144 -4.67 -8.87 1.42
CA TYR A 144 -4.85 -10.24 1.91
C TYR A 144 -5.65 -11.09 0.92
N SER A 145 -5.65 -12.40 1.17
CA SER A 145 -6.32 -13.41 0.33
C SER A 145 -7.85 -13.34 0.41
N HIS A 146 -8.36 -13.39 1.64
CA HIS A 146 -9.77 -13.38 1.99
C HIS A 146 -9.95 -12.69 3.34
N GLY A 147 -11.11 -12.08 3.55
CA GLY A 147 -11.44 -11.42 4.81
C GLY A 147 -12.29 -10.18 4.59
N GLU A 148 -12.83 -9.67 5.69
CA GLU A 148 -13.56 -8.41 5.67
C GLU A 148 -12.61 -7.21 5.83
N ASP A 149 -12.95 -6.14 5.14
CA ASP A 149 -12.25 -4.87 5.18
C ASP A 149 -12.38 -4.22 6.58
N SER A 150 -11.41 -4.45 7.46
CA SER A 150 -11.33 -3.85 8.81
C SER A 150 -10.52 -2.55 8.82
N PHE A 151 -10.93 -1.59 8.00
CA PHE A 151 -10.29 -0.27 7.94
C PHE A 151 -10.88 0.69 8.97
N ASP A 152 -10.03 1.39 9.74
CA ASP A 152 -10.43 2.54 10.56
C ASP A 152 -10.42 3.82 9.70
N VAL A 153 -11.48 4.03 8.93
CA VAL A 153 -11.60 5.07 7.89
C VAL A 153 -12.91 5.84 8.01
N GLU A 154 -12.93 7.07 7.49
CA GLU A 154 -14.12 7.93 7.50
C GLU A 154 -15.18 7.45 6.49
N ARG A 155 -14.73 6.89 5.36
CA ARG A 155 -15.62 6.42 4.28
C ARG A 155 -15.04 5.19 3.60
N LYS A 156 -15.92 4.27 3.19
CA LYS A 156 -15.59 3.16 2.29
C LYS A 156 -16.21 3.41 0.91
N VAL A 157 -15.43 3.24 -0.14
CA VAL A 157 -15.88 3.39 -1.54
C VAL A 157 -15.54 2.17 -2.36
N SER A 158 -16.37 1.89 -3.36
CA SER A 158 -16.19 0.80 -4.32
C SER A 158 -15.94 1.39 -5.71
N ILE A 159 -14.87 0.95 -6.38
CA ILE A 159 -14.50 1.44 -7.73
C ILE A 159 -14.80 0.44 -8.84
N TYR A 160 -15.41 -0.69 -8.49
CA TYR A 160 -15.86 -1.72 -9.41
C TYR A 160 -17.00 -2.51 -8.79
N LYS A 161 -17.90 -3.02 -9.62
CA LYS A 161 -19.12 -3.71 -9.18
C LYS A 161 -18.88 -5.05 -8.48
N ASP A 162 -17.69 -5.64 -8.67
CA ASP A 162 -17.30 -6.95 -8.12
C ASP A 162 -15.91 -6.84 -7.45
N SER A 163 -15.49 -7.90 -6.77
CA SER A 163 -14.12 -8.05 -6.28
C SER A 163 -13.06 -7.92 -7.40
N ILE A 164 -12.03 -7.09 -7.16
CA ILE A 164 -10.87 -6.93 -8.05
C ILE A 164 -9.56 -7.01 -7.26
N ALA A 165 -8.48 -7.40 -7.94
CA ALA A 165 -7.17 -7.50 -7.32
C ALA A 165 -6.71 -6.16 -6.73
N ALA A 166 -6.16 -6.19 -5.50
CA ALA A 166 -5.65 -5.02 -4.80
C ALA A 166 -4.64 -4.20 -5.63
N SER A 167 -3.80 -4.88 -6.43
CA SER A 167 -2.85 -4.21 -7.32
C SER A 167 -3.54 -3.41 -8.45
N VAL A 168 -4.72 -3.84 -8.90
CA VAL A 168 -5.53 -3.12 -9.88
C VAL A 168 -6.16 -1.88 -9.23
N VAL A 169 -6.61 -1.99 -7.98
CA VAL A 169 -7.06 -0.82 -7.20
C VAL A 169 -5.93 0.20 -7.06
N CYS A 170 -4.73 -0.25 -6.71
CA CYS A 170 -3.52 0.60 -6.65
C CYS A 170 -3.27 1.31 -7.98
N SER A 171 -3.26 0.58 -9.10
CA SER A 171 -3.00 1.17 -10.42
C SER A 171 -4.09 2.16 -10.85
N ARG A 172 -5.37 1.87 -10.59
CA ARG A 172 -6.47 2.80 -10.90
C ARG A 172 -6.44 4.07 -10.05
N LEU A 173 -6.06 3.94 -8.77
CA LEU A 173 -5.87 5.08 -7.89
C LEU A 173 -4.71 5.97 -8.37
N CYS A 174 -3.56 5.37 -8.70
CA CYS A 174 -2.42 6.11 -9.24
C CYS A 174 -2.81 6.86 -10.52
N GLY A 175 -3.41 6.15 -11.49
CA GLY A 175 -3.86 6.77 -12.74
C GLY A 175 -4.82 7.93 -12.54
N ALA A 176 -5.78 7.81 -11.61
CA ALA A 176 -6.71 8.90 -11.30
C ALA A 176 -6.03 10.15 -10.71
N TYR A 177 -4.97 9.97 -9.91
CA TYR A 177 -4.17 11.09 -9.41
C TYR A 177 -3.22 11.64 -10.46
N GLU A 178 -2.69 10.79 -11.35
CA GLU A 178 -1.86 11.20 -12.47
C GLU A 178 -2.66 12.10 -13.42
N ASP A 179 -3.90 11.71 -13.77
CA ASP A 179 -4.83 12.55 -14.54
C ASP A 179 -5.11 13.88 -13.83
N LYS A 180 -5.36 13.86 -12.52
CA LYS A 180 -5.63 15.07 -11.71
C LYS A 180 -4.43 16.02 -11.67
N LEU A 181 -3.22 15.49 -11.70
CA LEU A 181 -1.97 16.23 -11.55
C LEU A 181 -1.28 16.51 -12.90
N GLU A 182 -1.86 16.06 -14.01
CA GLU A 182 -1.32 16.18 -15.37
C GLU A 182 0.12 15.61 -15.48
N LEU A 183 0.34 14.41 -14.91
CA LEU A 183 1.63 13.70 -14.88
C LEU A 183 1.89 12.77 -16.07
#